data_AF-A4P0C0-F1
#
_entry.id   AF-A4P0C0-F1
#
_cell.length_a   1.000
_cell.length_b   1.000
_cell.length_c   1.000
_cell.angle_alpha   90.00
_cell.angle_beta   90.00
_cell.angle_gamma   90.00
#
_symmetry.space_group_name_H-M   'P 1'
#
loop_
_entity.id
_entity.type
_entity.pdbx_description
1 polymer ?
#
loop_
_entity_poly.entity_id
_entity_poly.type
_entity_poly.pdbx_seq_one_letter_code
_entity_poly.pdbx_strand_id
1 'polypeptide(L)'
;MRVLKFGGTSLANPERFSQAAKLIEKAHLEEQAAGVLSAPAKITNHLVALSEKAALNQSTDTHFNEAIEIFYNIINGLHAENNQFDLNGTKALIDAEFAQIKGLLEEIRQAGKVEDAVKATIDCRGEKLSIAMMKAWFEARGYSVHIVDPVKQLLAKGGYLESSVEIEESTKRVDAANIAKDKVVLMAGFTAGNEKGELVLLGRNGSDYSAACLAACLGASVCEIWTDVDGVYTCDPRLVPDARLLPTLSYREAMELSYFGAKVIHPRTIGPLLPQNIPCVIKKYRKSFCARFDY
;
A
#
# COMPACT_ATOMS: atom_id res chain seq x y z
N MET A 1 -0.86 -7.57 -17.50
CA MET A 1 0.03 -7.02 -16.46
C MET A 1 -0.42 -7.57 -15.11
N ARG A 2 0.46 -7.76 -14.13
CA ARG A 2 0.11 -8.23 -12.77
C ARG A 2 0.12 -7.07 -11.77
N VAL A 3 -0.77 -7.07 -10.79
CA VAL A 3 -0.71 -6.13 -9.65
C VAL A 3 -0.41 -6.88 -8.37
N LEU A 4 0.60 -6.47 -7.62
CA LEU A 4 1.05 -7.08 -6.37
C LEU A 4 0.97 -6.06 -5.25
N LYS A 5 0.14 -6.32 -4.25
CA LYS A 5 0.01 -5.48 -3.06
C LYS A 5 0.83 -6.05 -1.91
N PHE A 6 1.60 -5.20 -1.25
CA PHE A 6 2.33 -5.56 -0.02
C PHE A 6 1.81 -4.77 1.17
N GLY A 7 1.33 -5.48 2.20
CA GLY A 7 0.91 -4.87 3.46
C GLY A 7 2.09 -4.41 4.32
N GLY A 8 1.81 -3.65 5.38
CA GLY A 8 2.87 -3.09 6.21
C GLY A 8 3.74 -4.15 6.92
N THR A 9 3.15 -5.29 7.30
CA THR A 9 3.94 -6.42 7.82
C THR A 9 4.91 -6.96 6.77
N SER A 10 4.54 -7.01 5.49
CA SER A 10 5.41 -7.41 4.38
C SER A 10 6.51 -6.38 4.06
N LEU A 11 6.50 -5.20 4.69
CA LEU A 11 7.47 -4.12 4.49
C LEU A 11 8.13 -3.67 5.81
N ALA A 12 8.02 -4.48 6.86
CA ALA A 12 8.34 -4.08 8.24
C ALA A 12 9.83 -3.85 8.55
N ASN A 13 10.74 -4.42 7.74
CA ASN A 13 12.18 -4.41 7.98
C ASN A 13 12.93 -4.61 6.65
N PRO A 14 14.28 -4.45 6.61
CA PRO A 14 15.06 -4.56 5.38
C PRO A 14 14.84 -5.87 4.63
N GLU A 15 14.87 -7.00 5.34
CA GLU A 15 14.76 -8.32 4.72
C GLU A 15 13.40 -8.49 4.05
N ARG A 16 12.34 -7.99 4.72
CA ARG A 16 10.99 -8.05 4.16
C ARG A 16 10.81 -7.10 2.98
N PHE A 17 11.42 -5.92 3.06
CA PHE A 17 11.36 -4.95 1.97
C PHE A 17 12.07 -5.49 0.71
N SER A 18 13.27 -6.04 0.87
CA SER A 18 14.05 -6.66 -0.21
C SER A 18 13.33 -7.86 -0.84
N GLN A 19 12.73 -8.75 -0.04
CA GLN A 19 12.00 -9.88 -0.62
C GLN A 19 10.67 -9.45 -1.28
N ALA A 20 9.99 -8.40 -0.81
CA ALA A 20 8.89 -7.80 -1.57
C ALA A 20 9.36 -7.30 -2.95
N ALA A 21 10.51 -6.65 -3.01
CA ALA A 21 11.11 -6.21 -4.26
C ALA A 21 11.46 -7.38 -5.19
N LYS A 22 12.02 -8.47 -4.67
CA LYS A 22 12.31 -9.71 -5.43
C LYS A 22 11.05 -10.35 -6.01
N LEU A 23 9.91 -10.27 -5.30
CA LEU A 23 8.63 -10.78 -5.79
C LEU A 23 8.07 -9.92 -6.92
N ILE A 24 8.17 -8.59 -6.80
CA ILE A 24 7.81 -7.65 -7.88
C ILE A 24 8.71 -7.87 -9.10
N GLU A 25 10.02 -8.00 -8.89
CA GLU A 25 11.00 -8.27 -9.96
C GLU A 25 10.67 -9.57 -10.68
N LYS A 26 10.48 -10.68 -9.93
CA LYS A 26 10.11 -11.97 -10.51
C LYS A 26 8.83 -11.86 -11.34
N ALA A 27 7.80 -11.20 -10.79
CA ALA A 27 6.55 -11.01 -11.50
C ALA A 27 6.81 -10.23 -12.80
N HIS A 28 7.50 -9.09 -12.73
CA HIS A 28 7.81 -8.22 -13.87
C HIS A 28 8.57 -8.94 -14.99
N LEU A 29 9.49 -9.84 -14.65
CA LEU A 29 10.24 -10.65 -15.62
C LEU A 29 9.39 -11.72 -16.32
N GLU A 30 8.34 -12.23 -15.67
CA GLU A 30 7.36 -13.15 -16.29
C GLU A 30 6.34 -12.37 -17.16
N GLU A 31 5.84 -11.26 -16.63
CA GLU A 31 4.88 -10.36 -17.25
C GLU A 31 4.98 -9.00 -16.53
N GLN A 32 4.88 -7.87 -17.24
CA GLN A 32 4.94 -6.55 -16.60
C GLN A 32 4.11 -6.50 -15.31
N ALA A 33 4.71 -6.01 -14.22
CA ALA A 33 4.12 -5.99 -12.90
C ALA A 33 4.08 -4.58 -12.29
N ALA A 34 3.02 -4.33 -11.51
CA ALA A 34 2.85 -3.15 -10.68
C ALA A 34 2.87 -3.51 -9.19
N GLY A 35 3.71 -2.84 -8.41
CA GLY A 35 3.77 -2.96 -6.95
C GLY A 35 2.95 -1.87 -6.27
N VAL A 36 2.01 -2.27 -5.40
CA VAL A 36 1.24 -1.36 -4.53
C VAL A 36 1.69 -1.52 -3.09
N LEU A 37 2.28 -0.49 -2.51
CA LEU A 37 2.92 -0.58 -1.20
C LEU A 37 2.14 0.18 -0.12
N SER A 38 1.90 -0.48 1.01
CA SER A 38 1.50 0.17 2.26
C SER A 38 2.71 0.87 2.93
N ALA A 39 2.44 1.67 3.96
CA ALA A 39 3.48 2.06 4.92
C ALA A 39 4.11 0.84 5.61
N PRO A 40 5.39 0.89 6.03
CA PRO A 40 5.99 -0.15 6.86
C PRO A 40 5.18 -0.37 8.15
N ALA A 41 5.25 -1.59 8.71
CA ALA A 41 4.51 -1.93 9.92
C ALA A 41 4.71 -0.88 11.03
N LYS A 42 3.61 -0.54 11.71
CA LYS A 42 3.51 0.48 12.77
C LYS A 42 3.61 1.94 12.33
N ILE A 43 4.17 2.26 11.15
CA ILE A 43 4.36 3.66 10.72
C ILE A 43 3.06 4.46 10.73
N THR A 44 1.99 3.95 10.11
CA THR A 44 0.69 4.65 10.10
C THR A 44 0.18 4.92 11.51
N ASN A 45 0.39 4.00 12.46
CA ASN A 45 -0.01 4.21 13.86
C ASN A 45 0.79 5.33 14.53
N HIS A 46 2.09 5.43 14.27
CA HIS A 46 2.89 6.56 14.76
C HIS A 46 2.42 7.88 14.13
N LEU A 47 2.17 7.92 12.81
CA LEU A 47 1.71 9.12 12.09
C LEU A 47 0.35 9.61 12.60
N VAL A 48 -0.61 8.69 12.79
CA VAL A 48 -1.92 8.99 13.39
C VAL A 48 -1.73 9.57 14.79
N ALA A 49 -0.94 8.91 15.64
CA ALA A 49 -0.68 9.34 17.00
C ALA A 49 0.01 10.72 17.07
N LEU A 50 0.88 11.05 16.10
CA LEU A 50 1.50 12.37 16.01
C LEU A 50 0.44 13.46 15.85
N SER A 51 -0.46 13.32 14.88
CA SER A 51 -1.52 14.30 14.61
C SER A 51 -2.49 14.47 15.78
N GLU A 52 -2.91 13.36 16.41
CA GLU A 52 -3.83 13.36 17.54
C GLU A 52 -3.21 13.98 18.80
N LYS A 53 -1.96 13.62 19.11
CA LYS A 53 -1.24 14.19 20.27
C LYS A 53 -0.93 15.65 20.07
N ALA A 54 -0.58 16.08 18.85
CA ALA A 54 -0.37 17.49 18.54
C ALA A 54 -1.65 18.31 18.78
N ALA A 55 -2.81 17.82 18.36
CA ALA A 55 -4.10 18.49 18.58
C ALA A 55 -4.42 18.67 20.07
N LEU A 56 -3.98 17.72 20.92
CA LEU A 56 -4.13 17.76 22.38
C LEU A 56 -2.97 18.49 23.09
N ASN A 57 -2.07 19.13 22.33
CA ASN A 57 -0.84 19.76 22.82
C ASN A 57 0.06 18.84 23.69
N GLN A 58 0.06 17.54 23.40
CA GLN A 58 0.88 16.53 24.07
C GLN A 58 2.24 16.33 23.35
N SER A 59 3.23 15.73 24.03
CA SER A 59 4.52 15.41 23.39
C SER A 59 4.36 14.39 22.25
N THR A 60 5.03 14.68 21.14
CA THR A 60 5.06 13.87 19.92
C THR A 60 6.40 13.16 19.70
N ASP A 61 7.41 13.44 20.55
CA ASP A 61 8.81 13.09 20.30
C ASP A 61 9.02 11.58 20.18
N THR A 62 8.39 10.79 21.06
CA THR A 62 8.51 9.33 21.03
C THR A 62 8.02 8.75 19.71
N HIS A 63 6.82 9.10 19.25
CA HIS A 63 6.29 8.58 17.99
C HIS A 63 7.07 9.07 16.79
N PHE A 64 7.58 10.31 16.84
CA PHE A 64 8.37 10.90 15.78
C PHE A 64 9.71 10.16 15.61
N ASN A 65 10.42 9.96 16.72
CA ASN A 65 11.69 9.26 16.76
C ASN A 65 11.53 7.77 16.40
N GLU A 66 10.51 7.09 16.92
CA GLU A 66 10.26 5.68 16.56
C GLU A 66 9.93 5.52 15.07
N ALA A 67 9.14 6.44 14.49
CA ALA A 67 8.79 6.37 13.08
C ALA A 67 10.00 6.60 12.16
N ILE A 68 10.84 7.61 12.47
CA ILE A 68 12.02 7.91 11.64
C ILE A 68 13.07 6.79 11.74
N GLU A 69 13.26 6.21 12.92
CA GLU A 69 14.19 5.09 13.13
C GLU A 69 13.78 3.83 12.36
N ILE A 70 12.47 3.55 12.22
CA ILE A 70 11.99 2.45 11.37
C ILE A 70 12.45 2.65 9.92
N PHE A 71 12.31 3.86 9.38
CA PHE A 71 12.77 4.16 8.01
C PHE A 71 14.29 4.06 7.88
N TYR A 72 15.04 4.62 8.83
CA TYR A 72 16.50 4.52 8.84
C TYR A 72 16.98 3.08 8.89
N ASN A 73 16.38 2.25 9.74
CA ASN A 73 16.69 0.83 9.81
C ASN A 73 16.48 0.14 8.44
N ILE A 74 15.35 0.43 7.77
CA ILE A 74 15.05 -0.13 6.44
C ILE A 74 16.11 0.29 5.41
N ILE A 75 16.37 1.59 5.24
CA ILE A 75 17.31 2.07 4.21
C ILE A 75 18.75 1.61 4.46
N ASN A 76 19.17 1.53 5.73
CA ASN A 76 20.50 1.04 6.09
C ASN A 76 20.66 -0.43 5.73
N GLY A 77 19.65 -1.25 6.02
CA GLY A 77 19.67 -2.66 5.64
C GLY A 77 19.57 -2.89 4.13
N LEU A 78 18.78 -2.08 3.40
CA LEU A 78 18.74 -2.14 1.93
C LEU A 78 20.09 -1.78 1.32
N HIS A 79 20.77 -0.75 1.83
CA HIS A 79 22.12 -0.38 1.38
C HIS A 79 23.17 -1.44 1.74
N ALA A 80 23.05 -2.08 2.91
CA ALA A 80 23.91 -3.19 3.28
C ALA A 80 23.74 -4.41 2.36
N GLU A 81 22.52 -4.68 1.88
CA GLU A 81 22.26 -5.75 0.90
C GLU A 81 22.68 -5.36 -0.53
N ASN A 82 22.51 -4.10 -0.92
CA ASN A 82 22.88 -3.57 -2.23
C ASN A 82 23.58 -2.21 -2.10
N ASN A 83 24.91 -2.19 -2.26
CA ASN A 83 25.73 -0.98 -2.13
C ASN A 83 25.47 0.09 -3.22
N GLN A 84 24.76 -0.27 -4.30
CA GLN A 84 24.31 0.68 -5.33
C GLN A 84 23.03 1.43 -4.92
N PHE A 85 22.37 1.02 -3.84
CA PHE A 85 21.23 1.73 -3.28
C PHE A 85 21.63 3.13 -2.82
N ASP A 86 20.94 4.16 -3.31
CA ASP A 86 21.17 5.55 -2.95
C ASP A 86 20.69 5.84 -1.51
N LEU A 87 21.55 5.51 -0.54
CA LEU A 87 21.29 5.71 0.87
C LEU A 87 21.14 7.21 1.20
N ASN A 88 22.03 8.05 0.67
CA ASN A 88 22.07 9.47 1.01
C ASN A 88 20.85 10.22 0.47
N GLY A 89 20.51 10.01 -0.81
CA GLY A 89 19.34 10.63 -1.42
C GLY A 89 18.04 10.15 -0.77
N THR A 90 17.92 8.84 -0.50
CA THR A 90 16.73 8.30 0.17
C THR A 90 16.60 8.83 1.61
N LYS A 91 17.70 8.93 2.36
CA LYS A 91 17.69 9.53 3.70
C LYS A 91 17.28 10.99 3.64
N ALA A 92 17.82 11.78 2.72
CA ALA A 92 17.46 13.19 2.57
C ALA A 92 15.96 13.38 2.27
N LEU A 93 15.36 12.49 1.48
CA LEU A 93 13.91 12.48 1.24
C LEU A 93 13.12 12.21 2.53
N ILE A 94 13.53 11.20 3.32
CA ILE A 94 12.90 10.89 4.62
C ILE A 94 12.99 12.11 5.54
N ASP A 95 14.19 12.69 5.69
CA ASP A 95 14.43 13.86 6.55
C ASP A 95 13.53 15.04 6.14
N ALA A 96 13.39 15.29 4.84
CA ALA A 96 12.54 16.35 4.30
C ALA A 96 11.05 16.10 4.58
N GLU A 97 10.55 14.87 4.41
CA GLU A 97 9.16 14.54 4.73
C GLU A 97 8.88 14.68 6.24
N PHE A 98 9.80 14.24 7.10
CA PHE A 98 9.66 14.40 8.56
C PHE A 98 9.77 15.86 9.01
N ALA A 99 10.57 16.69 8.33
CA ALA A 99 10.59 18.12 8.56
C ALA A 99 9.25 18.79 8.20
N GLN A 100 8.61 18.38 7.10
CA GLN A 100 7.25 18.85 6.75
C GLN A 100 6.23 18.39 7.79
N ILE A 101 6.27 17.13 8.23
CA ILE A 101 5.38 16.63 9.30
C ILE A 101 5.55 17.51 10.54
N LYS A 102 6.79 17.80 10.95
CA LYS A 102 7.04 18.67 12.11
C LYS A 102 6.38 20.04 11.97
N GLY A 103 6.46 20.67 10.79
CA GLY A 103 5.76 21.93 10.51
C GLY A 103 4.23 21.81 10.68
N LEU A 104 3.62 20.77 10.09
CA LEU A 104 2.19 20.51 10.23
C LEU A 104 1.76 20.25 11.67
N LEU A 105 2.60 19.58 12.47
CA LEU A 105 2.30 19.35 13.89
C LEU A 105 2.26 20.66 14.69
N GLU A 106 3.13 21.63 14.38
CA GLU A 106 3.07 22.97 15.01
C GLU A 106 1.81 23.74 14.61
N GLU A 107 1.40 23.66 13.35
CA GLU A 107 0.13 24.24 12.89
C GLU A 107 -1.07 23.61 13.61
N ILE A 108 -1.08 22.28 13.76
CA ILE A 108 -2.12 21.55 14.51
C ILE A 108 -2.14 21.99 15.98
N ARG A 109 -0.98 22.18 16.63
CA ARG A 109 -0.90 22.65 18.02
C ARG A 109 -1.50 24.04 18.17
N GLN A 110 -1.19 24.94 17.25
CA GLN A 110 -1.74 26.31 17.27
C GLN A 110 -3.25 26.33 17.06
N ALA A 111 -3.76 25.46 16.19
CA ALA A 111 -5.19 25.33 15.92
C ALA A 111 -5.97 24.61 17.03
N GLY A 112 -5.31 23.76 17.83
CA GLY A 112 -5.95 22.91 18.85
C GLY A 112 -6.87 21.81 18.28
N LYS A 113 -6.78 21.57 16.97
CA LYS A 113 -7.52 20.53 16.25
C LYS A 113 -6.75 20.12 15.00
N VAL A 114 -7.02 18.91 14.51
CA VAL A 114 -6.50 18.44 13.22
C VAL A 114 -7.62 18.48 12.18
N GLU A 115 -7.41 19.22 11.09
CA GLU A 115 -8.31 19.21 9.94
C GLU A 115 -8.12 17.91 9.13
N ASP A 116 -9.21 17.36 8.59
CA ASP A 116 -9.17 16.07 7.89
C ASP A 116 -8.19 16.04 6.71
N ALA A 117 -8.06 17.14 5.96
CA ALA A 117 -7.10 17.24 4.86
C ALA A 117 -5.64 17.17 5.34
N VAL A 118 -5.34 17.81 6.48
CA VAL A 118 -4.02 17.76 7.11
C VAL A 118 -3.76 16.36 7.66
N LYS A 119 -4.75 15.75 8.30
CA LYS A 119 -4.68 14.36 8.78
C LYS A 119 -4.41 13.40 7.64
N ALA A 120 -5.13 13.50 6.53
CA ALA A 120 -4.89 12.70 5.33
C ALA A 120 -3.45 12.85 4.81
N THR A 121 -2.94 14.08 4.79
CA THR A 121 -1.58 14.39 4.35
C THR A 121 -0.52 13.74 5.24
N ILE A 122 -0.72 13.71 6.55
CA ILE A 122 0.20 13.08 7.52
C ILE A 122 0.10 11.56 7.44
N ASP A 123 -1.12 11.00 7.51
CA ASP A 123 -1.36 9.56 7.65
C ASP A 123 -0.84 8.76 6.44
N CYS A 124 -0.76 9.37 5.25
CA CYS A 124 -0.26 8.72 4.03
C CYS A 124 1.26 8.81 3.80
N ARG A 125 2.00 9.55 4.65
CA ARG A 125 3.46 9.75 4.44
C ARG A 125 4.22 8.44 4.45
N GLY A 126 3.72 7.44 5.16
CA GLY A 126 4.31 6.12 5.20
C GLY A 126 4.36 5.43 3.83
N GLU A 127 3.24 5.42 3.11
CA GLU A 127 3.13 4.86 1.75
C GLU A 127 4.02 5.60 0.76
N LYS A 128 4.04 6.95 0.83
CA LYS A 128 4.90 7.78 -0.03
C LYS A 128 6.38 7.41 0.12
N LEU A 129 6.84 7.26 1.36
CA LEU A 129 8.22 6.87 1.65
C LEU A 129 8.51 5.40 1.25
N SER A 130 7.55 4.48 1.39
CA SER A 130 7.67 3.12 0.84
C SER A 130 7.94 3.13 -0.67
N ILE A 131 7.22 3.97 -1.43
CA ILE A 131 7.45 4.07 -2.89
C ILE A 131 8.82 4.67 -3.20
N ALA A 132 9.27 5.69 -2.46
CA ALA A 132 10.59 6.27 -2.65
C ALA A 132 11.72 5.24 -2.41
N MET A 133 11.63 4.47 -1.32
CA MET A 133 12.60 3.40 -1.02
C MET A 133 12.58 2.29 -2.07
N MET A 134 11.39 1.86 -2.52
CA MET A 134 11.26 0.81 -3.53
C MET A 134 11.76 1.28 -4.91
N LYS A 135 11.50 2.54 -5.28
CA LYS A 135 12.06 3.16 -6.48
C LYS A 135 13.58 3.12 -6.46
N ALA A 136 14.20 3.61 -5.38
CA ALA A 136 15.64 3.62 -5.21
C ALA A 136 16.23 2.20 -5.28
N TRP A 137 15.54 1.21 -4.72
CA TRP A 137 15.94 -0.20 -4.83
C TRP A 137 15.97 -0.71 -6.27
N PHE A 138 14.92 -0.44 -7.06
CA PHE A 138 14.85 -0.88 -8.45
C PHE A 138 15.84 -0.15 -9.35
N GLU A 139 16.01 1.16 -9.16
CA GLU A 139 17.00 1.96 -9.91
C GLU A 139 18.43 1.47 -9.62
N ALA A 140 18.73 1.15 -8.36
CA ALA A 140 20.01 0.55 -7.97
C ALA A 140 20.24 -0.85 -8.55
N ARG A 141 19.22 -1.52 -9.07
CA ARG A 141 19.33 -2.80 -9.80
C ARG A 141 19.29 -2.63 -11.32
N GLY A 142 19.28 -1.38 -11.81
CA GLY A 142 19.27 -1.06 -13.23
C GLY A 142 17.89 -1.06 -13.90
N TYR A 143 16.80 -1.13 -13.13
CA TYR A 143 15.44 -1.04 -13.69
C TYR A 143 15.00 0.41 -13.83
N SER A 144 14.24 0.68 -14.89
CA SER A 144 13.44 1.90 -15.00
C SER A 144 12.12 1.72 -14.24
N VAL A 145 11.73 2.76 -13.49
CA VAL A 145 10.51 2.74 -12.68
C VAL A 145 9.50 3.74 -13.23
N HIS A 146 8.23 3.34 -13.34
CA HIS A 146 7.10 4.23 -13.57
C HIS A 146 6.29 4.35 -12.27
N ILE A 147 6.13 5.57 -11.77
CA ILE A 147 5.30 5.82 -10.58
C ILE A 147 3.92 6.27 -11.05
N VAL A 148 2.91 5.50 -10.67
CA VAL A 148 1.52 5.96 -10.73
C VAL A 148 1.29 6.87 -9.53
N ASP A 149 0.94 8.13 -9.80
CA ASP A 149 0.60 9.11 -8.78
C ASP A 149 -0.90 9.00 -8.46
N PRO A 150 -1.29 8.38 -7.33
CA PRO A 150 -2.70 8.14 -7.05
C PRO A 150 -3.49 9.44 -6.90
N VAL A 151 -2.87 10.54 -6.46
CA VAL A 151 -3.56 11.84 -6.31
C VAL A 151 -3.93 12.42 -7.68
N LYS A 152 -3.12 12.18 -8.71
CA LYS A 152 -3.41 12.65 -10.07
C LYS A 152 -4.26 11.68 -10.85
N GLN A 153 -4.04 10.38 -10.65
CA GLN A 153 -4.52 9.34 -11.56
C GLN A 153 -5.70 8.54 -11.03
N LEU A 154 -5.92 8.49 -9.72
CA LEU A 154 -7.12 7.87 -9.14
C LEU A 154 -8.09 8.96 -8.68
N LEU A 155 -9.13 9.21 -9.47
CA LEU A 155 -10.20 10.12 -9.05
C LEU A 155 -11.07 9.42 -8.01
N ALA A 156 -11.30 10.07 -6.87
CA ALA A 156 -12.17 9.56 -5.82
C ALA A 156 -13.21 10.59 -5.37
N LYS A 157 -14.35 10.09 -4.91
CA LYS A 157 -15.44 10.87 -4.33
C LYS A 157 -15.69 10.45 -2.88
N GLY A 158 -15.96 11.42 -2.02
CA GLY A 158 -16.19 11.19 -0.59
C GLY A 158 -15.49 12.25 0.27
N GLY A 159 -15.23 11.90 1.53
CA GLY A 159 -14.50 12.75 2.46
C GLY A 159 -12.98 12.53 2.40
N TYR A 160 -12.22 13.42 3.02
CA TYR A 160 -10.75 13.35 3.03
C TYR A 160 -10.19 12.07 3.66
N LEU A 161 -10.88 11.49 4.65
CA LEU A 161 -10.40 10.30 5.37
C LEU A 161 -11.00 9.00 4.81
N GLU A 162 -12.08 9.10 4.05
CA GLU A 162 -12.73 7.96 3.42
C GLU A 162 -13.41 8.39 2.10
N SER A 163 -12.79 8.00 0.99
CA SER A 163 -13.28 8.21 -0.36
C SER A 163 -13.31 6.91 -1.16
N SER A 164 -14.13 6.88 -2.22
CA SER A 164 -14.26 5.77 -3.17
C SER A 164 -13.80 6.18 -4.56
N VAL A 165 -12.99 5.35 -5.20
CA VAL A 165 -12.40 5.61 -6.52
C VAL A 165 -13.45 5.38 -7.61
N GLU A 166 -13.52 6.34 -8.53
CA GLU A 166 -14.28 6.26 -9.78
C GLU A 166 -13.44 5.55 -10.84
N ILE A 167 -13.68 4.25 -11.02
CA ILE A 167 -12.83 3.37 -11.85
C ILE A 167 -12.79 3.80 -13.31
N GLU A 168 -13.92 4.20 -13.90
CA GLU A 168 -13.96 4.56 -15.32
C GLU A 168 -13.08 5.77 -15.64
N GLU A 169 -13.20 6.83 -14.83
CA GLU A 169 -12.40 8.03 -14.99
C GLU A 169 -10.93 7.80 -14.62
N SER A 170 -10.68 7.03 -13.57
CA SER A 170 -9.31 6.66 -13.17
C SER A 170 -8.61 5.82 -14.24
N THR A 171 -9.34 4.94 -14.94
CA THR A 171 -8.80 4.14 -16.06
C THR A 171 -8.27 5.04 -17.17
N LYS A 172 -8.99 6.12 -17.50
CA LYS A 172 -8.57 7.10 -18.52
C LYS A 172 -7.31 7.86 -18.08
N ARG A 173 -7.17 8.18 -16.80
CA ARG A 173 -6.02 8.94 -16.24
C ARG A 173 -4.77 8.08 -16.01
N VAL A 174 -4.95 6.82 -15.64
CA VAL A 174 -3.85 5.86 -15.49
C VAL A 174 -3.24 5.54 -16.86
N ASP A 175 -4.08 5.45 -17.90
CA ASP A 175 -3.66 5.31 -19.30
C ASP A 175 -2.61 4.20 -19.50
N ALA A 176 -3.03 2.97 -19.21
CA ALA A 176 -2.17 1.79 -19.23
C ALA A 176 -1.41 1.61 -20.55
N ALA A 177 -1.97 2.06 -21.68
CA ALA A 177 -1.35 1.96 -22.99
C ALA A 177 -0.06 2.80 -23.11
N ASN A 178 0.05 3.88 -22.34
CA ASN A 178 1.21 4.78 -22.34
C ASN A 178 2.27 4.41 -21.28
N ILE A 179 2.04 3.36 -20.50
CA ILE A 179 3.05 2.83 -19.57
C ILE A 179 3.97 1.88 -20.32
N ALA A 180 5.24 2.28 -20.49
CA ALA A 180 6.25 1.47 -21.17
C ALA A 180 6.43 0.09 -20.50
N LYS A 181 6.45 -0.97 -21.32
CA LYS A 181 6.39 -2.37 -20.85
C LYS A 181 7.62 -2.85 -20.07
N ASP A 182 8.75 -2.20 -20.31
CA ASP A 182 10.05 -2.45 -19.67
C ASP A 182 10.18 -1.78 -18.29
N LYS A 183 9.19 -0.98 -17.87
CA LYS A 183 9.19 -0.31 -16.58
C LYS A 183 8.50 -1.13 -15.50
N VAL A 184 9.14 -1.20 -14.33
CA VAL A 184 8.49 -1.62 -13.09
C VAL A 184 7.53 -0.53 -12.67
N VAL A 185 6.26 -0.86 -12.47
CA VAL A 185 5.24 0.11 -12.06
C VAL A 185 5.13 0.11 -10.55
N LEU A 186 5.09 1.28 -9.90
CA LEU A 186 4.91 1.41 -8.46
C LEU A 186 3.80 2.42 -8.15
N MET A 187 2.99 2.15 -7.13
CA MET A 187 1.95 3.08 -6.65
C MET A 187 1.81 3.03 -5.14
N ALA A 188 1.73 4.20 -4.51
CA ALA A 188 1.40 4.29 -3.09
C ALA A 188 -0.03 3.76 -2.87
N GLY A 189 -0.21 2.89 -1.88
CA GLY A 189 -1.56 2.48 -1.48
C GLY A 189 -2.29 3.59 -0.71
N PHE A 190 -3.50 3.28 -0.25
CA PHE A 190 -4.30 4.05 0.71
C PHE A 190 -4.75 5.46 0.26
N THR A 191 -4.27 5.97 -0.87
CA THR A 191 -4.44 7.36 -1.31
C THR A 191 -5.10 7.45 -2.67
N ALA A 192 -5.75 8.59 -2.92
CA ALA A 192 -6.32 9.00 -4.21
C ALA A 192 -6.43 10.54 -4.25
N GLY A 193 -6.94 11.09 -5.35
CA GLY A 193 -7.23 12.52 -5.48
C GLY A 193 -8.72 12.79 -5.63
N ASN A 194 -9.21 13.88 -5.03
CA ASN A 194 -10.58 14.34 -5.27
C ASN A 194 -10.69 15.18 -6.57
N GLU A 195 -11.90 15.68 -6.87
CA GLU A 195 -12.15 16.51 -8.06
C GLU A 195 -11.36 17.82 -8.09
N LYS A 196 -10.86 18.30 -6.94
CA LYS A 196 -10.01 19.49 -6.82
C LYS A 196 -8.52 19.17 -6.94
N GLY A 197 -8.14 17.89 -7.11
CA GLY A 197 -6.76 17.44 -7.12
C GLY A 197 -6.11 17.40 -5.73
N GLU A 198 -6.91 17.42 -4.66
CA GLU A 198 -6.42 17.32 -3.28
C GLU A 198 -6.32 15.85 -2.87
N LEU A 199 -5.34 15.56 -2.01
CA LEU A 199 -5.12 14.21 -1.49
C LEU A 199 -6.28 13.78 -0.58
N VAL A 200 -6.79 12.57 -0.84
CA VAL A 200 -7.78 11.91 0.02
C VAL A 200 -7.33 10.48 0.34
N LEU A 201 -7.77 9.99 1.49
CA LEU A 201 -7.58 8.61 1.91
C LEU A 201 -8.76 7.75 1.47
N LEU A 202 -8.47 6.47 1.28
CA LEU A 202 -9.45 5.49 0.86
C LEU A 202 -10.12 4.75 2.03
N GLY A 203 -9.78 5.12 3.26
CA GLY A 203 -10.33 4.53 4.47
C GLY A 203 -9.80 3.11 4.76
N ARG A 204 -10.61 2.32 5.47
CA ARG A 204 -10.19 1.01 6.01
C ARG A 204 -9.80 0.03 4.89
N ASN A 205 -8.68 -0.66 5.08
CA ASN A 205 -8.06 -1.55 4.08
C ASN A 205 -7.74 -0.84 2.75
N GLY A 206 -7.51 0.48 2.80
CA GLY A 206 -7.37 1.30 1.60
C GLY A 206 -6.23 0.87 0.67
N SER A 207 -5.15 0.25 1.16
CA SER A 207 -4.09 -0.28 0.28
C SER A 207 -4.54 -1.50 -0.54
N ASP A 208 -5.35 -2.40 0.02
CA ASP A 208 -5.91 -3.53 -0.75
C ASP A 208 -6.88 -2.98 -1.81
N TYR A 209 -7.74 -2.04 -1.41
CA TYR A 209 -8.65 -1.37 -2.32
C TYR A 209 -7.90 -0.58 -3.42
N SER A 210 -6.78 0.07 -3.09
CA SER A 210 -5.93 0.76 -4.08
C SER A 210 -5.40 -0.22 -5.12
N ALA A 211 -4.94 -1.40 -4.69
CA ALA A 211 -4.45 -2.42 -5.60
C ALA A 211 -5.55 -2.96 -6.51
N ALA A 212 -6.75 -3.16 -5.98
CA ALA A 212 -7.92 -3.53 -6.77
C ALA A 212 -8.29 -2.46 -7.81
N CYS A 213 -8.29 -1.18 -7.39
CA CYS A 213 -8.57 -0.06 -8.30
C CYS A 213 -7.52 0.03 -9.41
N LEU A 214 -6.23 -0.08 -9.05
CA LEU A 214 -5.14 -0.05 -10.02
C LEU A 214 -5.20 -1.25 -10.97
N ALA A 215 -5.49 -2.45 -10.46
CA ALA A 215 -5.68 -3.65 -11.27
C ALA A 215 -6.79 -3.47 -12.30
N ALA A 216 -7.92 -2.90 -11.89
CA ALA A 216 -9.02 -2.56 -12.79
C ALA A 216 -8.59 -1.50 -13.83
N CYS A 217 -7.88 -0.44 -13.42
CA CYS A 217 -7.44 0.61 -14.35
C CYS A 217 -6.40 0.11 -15.37
N LEU A 218 -5.60 -0.89 -15.00
CA LEU A 218 -4.55 -1.46 -15.86
C LEU A 218 -5.02 -2.66 -16.70
N GLY A 219 -6.26 -3.13 -16.51
CA GLY A 219 -6.71 -4.39 -17.11
C GLY A 219 -5.82 -5.57 -16.70
N ALA A 220 -5.50 -5.66 -15.41
CA ALA A 220 -4.54 -6.63 -14.91
C ALA A 220 -5.04 -8.07 -15.05
N SER A 221 -4.12 -9.00 -15.29
CA SER A 221 -4.40 -10.44 -15.37
C SER A 221 -4.69 -11.04 -14.00
N VAL A 222 -4.18 -10.43 -12.93
CA VAL A 222 -4.36 -10.86 -11.54
C VAL A 222 -4.04 -9.73 -10.56
N CYS A 223 -4.79 -9.64 -9.48
CA CYS A 223 -4.48 -8.82 -8.30
C CYS A 223 -4.02 -9.73 -7.15
N GLU A 224 -2.75 -9.64 -6.76
CA GLU A 224 -2.17 -10.44 -5.68
C GLU A 224 -2.09 -9.64 -4.39
N ILE A 225 -2.63 -10.18 -3.30
CA ILE A 225 -2.54 -9.59 -1.96
C ILE A 225 -1.52 -10.38 -1.15
N TRP A 226 -0.34 -9.80 -0.94
CA TRP A 226 0.74 -10.40 -0.16
C TRP A 226 0.64 -10.00 1.31
N THR A 227 0.32 -10.98 2.14
CA THR A 227 0.01 -10.81 3.57
C THR A 227 0.66 -11.90 4.43
N ASP A 228 0.36 -11.91 5.74
CA ASP A 228 0.90 -12.84 6.73
C ASP A 228 0.07 -14.12 6.90
N VAL A 229 -1.09 -14.22 6.22
CA VAL A 229 -1.93 -15.43 6.16
C VAL A 229 -1.77 -16.18 4.84
N ASP A 230 -1.91 -17.52 4.88
CA ASP A 230 -1.81 -18.42 3.71
C ASP A 230 -2.99 -18.31 2.74
N GLY A 231 -4.04 -17.60 3.14
CA GLY A 231 -5.28 -17.45 2.39
C GLY A 231 -6.47 -17.59 3.32
N VAL A 232 -7.57 -18.09 2.77
CA VAL A 232 -8.83 -18.29 3.51
C VAL A 232 -8.88 -19.70 4.03
N TYR A 233 -9.24 -19.86 5.31
CA TYR A 233 -9.45 -21.17 5.92
C TYR A 233 -10.95 -21.44 6.06
N THR A 234 -11.31 -22.71 6.09
CA THR A 234 -12.68 -23.20 6.40
C THR A 234 -13.27 -22.62 7.68
N CYS A 235 -12.45 -22.30 8.68
CA CYS A 235 -12.79 -21.60 9.92
C CYS A 235 -11.52 -20.96 10.52
N ASP A 236 -11.61 -20.24 11.64
CA ASP A 236 -10.43 -19.62 12.27
C ASP A 236 -9.43 -20.69 12.74
N PRO A 237 -8.23 -20.80 12.12
CA PRO A 237 -7.24 -21.82 12.48
C PRO A 237 -6.65 -21.64 13.88
N ARG A 238 -6.89 -20.50 14.53
CA ARG A 238 -6.50 -20.25 15.93
C ARG A 238 -7.46 -20.90 16.92
N LEU A 239 -8.69 -21.15 16.50
CA LEU A 239 -9.74 -21.77 17.30
C LEU A 239 -9.90 -23.26 16.96
N VAL A 240 -9.72 -23.62 15.70
CA VAL A 240 -9.92 -24.99 15.19
C VAL A 240 -8.63 -25.47 14.51
N PRO A 241 -7.84 -26.36 15.15
CA PRO A 241 -6.57 -26.84 14.60
C PRO A 241 -6.68 -27.55 13.24
N ASP A 242 -7.82 -28.19 12.97
CA ASP A 242 -8.09 -28.92 11.73
C ASP A 242 -8.58 -28.03 10.58
N ALA A 243 -8.57 -26.70 10.76
CA ALA A 243 -8.96 -25.76 9.73
C ALA A 243 -8.10 -25.94 8.46
N ARG A 244 -8.76 -26.22 7.34
CA ARG A 244 -8.12 -26.41 6.04
C ARG A 244 -8.12 -25.12 5.23
N LEU A 245 -7.04 -24.89 4.48
CA LEU A 245 -6.95 -23.82 3.49
C LEU A 245 -7.92 -24.12 2.35
N LEU A 246 -8.75 -23.13 2.01
CA LEU A 246 -9.63 -23.19 0.85
C LEU A 246 -8.79 -22.91 -0.40
N PRO A 247 -8.73 -23.84 -1.37
CA PRO A 247 -7.92 -23.64 -2.58
C PRO A 247 -8.52 -22.55 -3.47
N THR A 248 -9.85 -22.49 -3.52
CA THR A 248 -10.60 -21.48 -4.25
C THR A 248 -11.84 -21.03 -3.51
N LEU A 249 -12.30 -19.82 -3.84
CA LEU A 249 -13.51 -19.23 -3.31
C LEU A 249 -14.07 -18.23 -4.33
N SER A 250 -15.39 -18.24 -4.55
CA SER A 250 -16.03 -17.21 -5.36
C SER A 250 -16.02 -15.86 -4.66
N TYR A 251 -16.12 -14.77 -5.43
CA TYR A 251 -16.24 -13.44 -4.83
C TYR A 251 -17.46 -13.30 -3.93
N ARG A 252 -18.57 -13.95 -4.28
CA ARG A 252 -19.78 -13.94 -3.47
C ARG A 252 -19.53 -14.60 -2.12
N GLU A 253 -18.95 -15.78 -2.10
CA GLU A 253 -18.61 -16.47 -0.84
C GLU A 253 -17.58 -15.66 -0.03
N ALA A 254 -16.59 -15.04 -0.68
CA ALA A 254 -15.60 -14.19 -0.01
C ALA A 254 -16.25 -12.97 0.67
N MET A 255 -17.22 -12.34 0.02
CA MET A 255 -18.00 -11.25 0.58
C MET A 255 -18.84 -11.71 1.76
N GLU A 256 -19.57 -12.82 1.63
CA GLU A 256 -20.41 -13.37 2.72
C GLU A 256 -19.56 -13.72 3.94
N LEU A 257 -18.44 -14.45 3.75
CA LEU A 257 -17.52 -14.77 4.85
C LEU A 257 -17.01 -13.49 5.54
N SER A 258 -16.64 -12.48 4.75
CA SER A 258 -16.13 -11.21 5.29
C SER A 258 -17.21 -10.41 6.03
N TYR A 259 -18.45 -10.48 5.55
CA TYR A 259 -19.60 -9.87 6.20
C TYR A 259 -19.88 -10.50 7.58
N PHE A 260 -19.77 -11.83 7.69
CA PHE A 260 -19.91 -12.56 8.96
C PHE A 260 -18.65 -12.57 9.83
N GLY A 261 -17.65 -11.73 9.52
CA GLY A 261 -16.52 -11.44 10.39
C GLY A 261 -15.25 -12.27 10.13
N ALA A 262 -15.23 -13.12 9.10
CA ALA A 262 -13.99 -13.74 8.66
C ALA A 262 -13.07 -12.65 8.07
N LYS A 263 -11.87 -12.46 8.65
CA LYS A 263 -10.89 -11.48 8.15
C LYS A 263 -10.22 -12.01 6.88
N VAL A 264 -10.95 -12.00 5.77
CA VAL A 264 -10.52 -12.55 4.47
C VAL A 264 -10.09 -11.45 3.52
N ILE A 265 -11.06 -10.69 2.99
CA ILE A 265 -10.81 -9.60 2.07
C ILE A 265 -11.93 -8.57 2.24
N HIS A 266 -11.59 -7.29 2.27
CA HIS A 266 -12.63 -6.28 2.46
C HIS A 266 -13.54 -6.24 1.23
N PRO A 267 -14.88 -6.14 1.38
CA PRO A 267 -15.80 -6.06 0.23
C PRO A 267 -15.45 -4.93 -0.76
N ARG A 268 -14.91 -3.81 -0.26
CA ARG A 268 -14.45 -2.70 -1.12
C ARG A 268 -13.33 -3.11 -2.07
N THR A 269 -12.47 -4.07 -1.70
CA THR A 269 -11.41 -4.60 -2.57
C THR A 269 -11.99 -5.46 -3.71
N ILE A 270 -13.12 -6.13 -3.49
CA ILE A 270 -13.76 -6.98 -4.51
C ILE A 270 -14.42 -6.13 -5.60
N GLY A 271 -15.06 -5.02 -5.21
CA GLY A 271 -15.86 -4.17 -6.09
C GLY A 271 -15.19 -3.81 -7.43
N PRO A 272 -13.96 -3.27 -7.44
CA PRO A 272 -13.27 -2.92 -8.69
C PRO A 272 -12.91 -4.12 -9.59
N LEU A 273 -12.67 -5.29 -9.00
CA LEU A 273 -12.19 -6.48 -9.72
C LEU A 273 -13.32 -7.21 -10.44
N LEU A 274 -14.51 -7.22 -9.83
CA LEU A 274 -15.65 -8.01 -10.28
C LEU A 274 -16.12 -7.69 -11.72
N PRO A 275 -16.32 -6.42 -12.13
CA PRO A 275 -16.83 -6.11 -13.48
C PRO A 275 -15.90 -6.55 -14.60
N GLN A 276 -14.59 -6.56 -14.34
CA GLN A 276 -13.55 -6.93 -15.31
C GLN A 276 -13.10 -8.38 -15.15
N ASN A 277 -13.72 -9.14 -14.26
CA ASN A 277 -13.37 -10.53 -14.02
C ASN A 277 -11.88 -10.69 -13.66
N ILE A 278 -11.27 -9.77 -12.91
CA ILE A 278 -9.84 -9.88 -12.56
C ILE A 278 -9.72 -10.77 -11.33
N PRO A 279 -9.03 -11.92 -11.36
CA PRO A 279 -8.90 -12.78 -10.19
C PRO A 279 -8.07 -12.11 -9.09
N CYS A 280 -8.50 -12.31 -7.84
CA CYS A 280 -7.75 -11.94 -6.65
C CYS A 280 -7.05 -13.19 -6.10
N VAL A 281 -5.80 -13.08 -5.69
CA VAL A 281 -5.04 -14.19 -5.09
C VAL A 281 -4.42 -13.72 -3.78
N ILE A 282 -4.76 -14.38 -2.68
CA ILE A 282 -4.14 -14.10 -1.37
C ILE A 282 -2.93 -15.01 -1.23
N LYS A 283 -1.77 -14.40 -0.96
CA LYS A 283 -0.49 -15.12 -0.85
C LYS A 283 0.18 -14.78 0.47
N LYS A 284 0.79 -15.80 1.08
CA LYS A 284 1.65 -15.57 2.23
C LYS A 284 3.06 -15.21 1.81
N TYR A 285 3.60 -14.26 2.55
CA TYR A 285 4.98 -13.85 2.46
C TYR A 285 6.02 -14.97 2.76
N ARG A 286 5.62 -16.06 3.43
CA ARG A 286 6.55 -17.06 4.02
C ARG A 286 6.58 -18.45 3.35
N LYS A 287 5.63 -18.86 2.49
CA LYS A 287 5.66 -20.15 1.76
C LYS A 287 4.82 -20.10 0.48
N SER A 288 5.24 -20.87 -0.52
CA SER A 288 4.77 -20.90 -1.92
C SER A 288 3.41 -21.57 -2.19
N PHE A 289 2.45 -21.60 -1.25
CA PHE A 289 1.13 -22.19 -1.47
C PHE A 289 0.05 -21.08 -1.46
N CYS A 290 -0.82 -21.08 -2.47
CA CYS A 290 -1.75 -19.98 -2.77
C CYS A 290 -3.21 -20.47 -2.78
N ALA A 291 -4.13 -19.66 -2.25
CA ALA A 291 -5.57 -19.75 -2.52
C ALA A 291 -5.93 -18.79 -3.68
N ARG A 292 -6.58 -19.28 -4.73
CA ARG A 292 -6.99 -18.51 -5.91
C ARG A 292 -8.50 -18.31 -5.90
N PHE A 293 -9.00 -17.09 -6.04
CA PHE A 293 -10.44 -16.84 -6.15
C PHE A 293 -10.85 -16.94 -7.63
N ASP A 294 -11.81 -17.81 -7.94
CA ASP A 294 -12.34 -18.07 -9.29
C ASP A 294 -13.84 -17.72 -9.34
N TYR A 295 -14.41 -17.51 -10.54
CA TYR A 295 -15.76 -16.95 -10.76
C TYR A 295 -16.91 -17.73 -10.14
#